data_AF-A0A961L553-F1
#
_entry.id   AF-A0A961L553-F1
#
_cell.length_a   1.000
_cell.length_b   1.000
_cell.length_c   1.000
_cell.angle_alpha   90.00
_cell.angle_beta   90.00
_cell.angle_gamma   90.00
#
_symmetry.space_group_name_H-M   'P 1'
#
loop_
_entity.id
_entity.type
_entity.pdbx_description
1 polymer ?
#
loop_
_entity_poly.entity_id
_entity_poly.type
_entity_poly.pdbx_seq_one_letter_code
_entity_poly.pdbx_strand_id
1 'polypeptide(L)' 'MSGGVSESRHARNKRLVHGRLAALAEAGPAGAGAALRAAFHGEVEWRGAHPLNEMRGVEALERRVWAPL' A
#
# COMPACT_ATOMS: atom_id res chain seq x y z
N MET A 1 31.69 2.34 -23.69
CA MET A 1 30.95 1.18 -23.19
C MET A 1 30.30 1.57 -21.87
N SER A 2 29.02 1.95 -21.90
CA SER A 2 28.31 2.36 -20.68
C SER A 2 27.84 1.10 -19.94
N GLY A 3 28.56 0.72 -18.89
CA GLY A 3 28.16 -0.34 -17.98
C GLY A 3 26.90 0.10 -17.23
N GLY A 4 25.74 -0.36 -17.68
CA GLY A 4 24.48 -0.13 -16.97
C GLY A 4 24.54 -0.84 -15.62
N VAL A 5 24.49 -0.07 -14.53
CA VAL A 5 24.35 -0.61 -13.18
C VAL A 5 23.01 -1.33 -13.12
N SER A 6 23.04 -2.67 -13.09
CA SER A 6 21.85 -3.48 -12.87
C SER A 6 21.27 -3.12 -11.50
N GLU A 7 19.99 -2.80 -11.47
CA GLU A 7 19.31 -2.43 -10.24
C GLU A 7 19.26 -3.61 -9.27
N SER A 8 19.66 -3.39 -8.01
CA SER A 8 19.50 -4.39 -6.97
C SER A 8 18.02 -4.67 -6.69
N ARG A 9 17.70 -5.93 -6.35
CA ARG A 9 16.34 -6.32 -5.94
C ARG A 9 15.79 -5.43 -4.81
N HIS A 10 16.66 -5.01 -3.89
CA HIS A 10 16.28 -4.13 -2.79
C HIS A 10 15.88 -2.73 -3.25
N ALA A 11 16.65 -2.11 -4.16
CA ALA A 11 16.30 -0.82 -4.74
C ALA A 11 14.95 -0.88 -5.47
N ARG A 12 14.72 -1.97 -6.22
CA ARG A 12 13.49 -2.17 -6.98
C ARG A 12 12.28 -2.30 -6.10
N ASN A 13 12.41 -3.11 -5.05
CA ASN A 13 11.33 -3.30 -4.09
C ASN A 13 11.02 -2.01 -3.32
N LYS A 14 12.03 -1.22 -2.95
CA LYS A 14 11.82 0.08 -2.30
C LYS A 14 11.06 1.05 -3.19
N ARG A 15 11.45 1.16 -4.47
CA ARG A 15 10.75 2.00 -5.45
C ARG A 15 9.30 1.55 -5.66
N LEU A 16 9.08 0.25 -5.77
CA LEU A 16 7.74 -0.33 -5.92
C LEU A 16 6.85 0.00 -4.71
N VAL A 17 7.34 -0.24 -3.49
CA VAL A 17 6.58 0.04 -2.25
C VAL A 17 6.31 1.53 -2.12
N HIS A 18 7.32 2.37 -2.32
CA HIS A 18 7.17 3.82 -2.26
C HIS A 18 6.13 4.32 -3.26
N GLY A 19 6.20 3.88 -4.53
CA GLY A 19 5.24 4.28 -5.56
C GLY A 19 3.80 3.88 -5.24
N ARG A 20 3.60 2.67 -4.69
CA ARG A 20 2.27 2.21 -4.26
C ARG A 20 1.70 3.01 -3.09
N LEU A 21 2.54 3.35 -2.11
CA LEU A 21 2.11 4.14 -0.95
C LEU A 21 1.86 5.60 -1.33
N ALA A 22 2.67 6.18 -2.23
CA ALA A 22 2.43 7.53 -2.76
C ALA A 22 1.11 7.59 -3.54
N ALA A 23 0.87 6.62 -4.44
CA ALA A 23 -0.38 6.55 -5.18
C ALA A 23 -1.61 6.40 -4.25
N LEU A 24 -1.49 5.64 -3.16
CA LEU A 24 -2.54 5.54 -2.15
C LEU A 24 -2.82 6.88 -1.45
N ALA A 25 -1.77 7.61 -1.06
CA ALA A 25 -1.90 8.91 -0.44
C ALA A 25 -2.52 9.97 -1.37
N GLU A 26 -2.26 9.88 -2.68
CA GLU A 26 -2.76 10.81 -3.70
C GLU A 26 -4.15 10.46 -4.24
N ALA A 27 -4.64 9.23 -4.05
CA ALA A 27 -5.88 8.74 -4.65
C ALA A 27 -7.16 9.42 -4.14
N GLY A 28 -7.10 10.00 -2.94
CA GLY A 28 -8.27 10.57 -2.25
C GLY A 28 -9.38 9.52 -1.96
N PRO A 29 -10.51 9.95 -1.36
CA PRO A 29 -11.55 9.02 -0.91
C PRO A 29 -12.14 8.14 -2.01
N ALA A 30 -12.32 8.69 -3.22
CA ALA A 30 -12.89 7.96 -4.35
C ALA A 30 -11.92 6.92 -4.95
N GLY A 31 -10.61 7.11 -4.80
CA GLY A 31 -9.58 6.22 -5.36
C GLY A 31 -8.97 5.26 -4.35
N ALA A 32 -9.20 5.45 -3.05
CA ALA A 32 -8.56 4.70 -1.98
C ALA A 32 -8.72 3.18 -2.13
N GLY A 33 -9.91 2.66 -2.41
CA GLY A 33 -10.15 1.22 -2.58
C GLY A 33 -9.36 0.61 -3.75
N ALA A 34 -9.25 1.33 -4.88
CA ALA A 34 -8.48 0.87 -6.03
C ALA A 34 -6.97 0.88 -5.72
N ALA A 35 -6.47 1.93 -5.08
CA ALA A 35 -5.07 2.04 -4.70
C ALA A 35 -4.68 0.99 -3.64
N LEU A 36 -5.56 0.68 -2.68
CA LEU A 36 -5.33 -0.37 -1.69
C LEU A 36 -5.23 -1.76 -2.33
N ARG A 37 -6.11 -2.09 -3.28
CA ARG A 37 -6.03 -3.37 -4.03
C ARG A 37 -4.75 -3.49 -4.87
N ALA A 38 -4.17 -2.37 -5.31
CA ALA A 38 -2.90 -2.36 -6.01
C ALA A 38 -1.69 -2.47 -5.05
N ALA A 39 -1.83 -1.98 -3.82
CA ALA A 39 -0.77 -1.95 -2.82
C ALA A 39 -0.66 -3.26 -2.02
N PHE A 40 -1.80 -3.87 -1.69
CA PHE A 40 -1.92 -5.00 -0.77
C PHE A 40 -2.49 -6.26 -1.45
N HIS A 41 -2.18 -7.41 -0.87
CA HIS A 41 -2.86 -8.65 -1.21
C HIS A 41 -4.31 -8.62 -0.69
N GLY A 42 -5.24 -9.31 -1.37
CA GLY A 42 -6.66 -9.36 -0.96
C GLY A 42 -6.85 -9.86 0.47
N GLU A 43 -6.04 -10.83 0.88
CA GLU A 43 -6.01 -11.41 2.24
C GLU A 43 -5.02 -10.70 3.18
N VAL A 44 -4.80 -9.39 3.01
CA VAL A 44 -3.88 -8.65 3.89
C VAL A 44 -4.32 -8.75 5.34
N GLU A 45 -3.39 -9.07 6.22
CA GLU A 45 -3.53 -8.92 7.67
C GLU A 45 -2.84 -7.64 8.11
N TRP A 46 -3.57 -6.77 8.79
CA TRP A 46 -3.06 -5.50 9.28
C TRP A 46 -3.19 -5.42 10.79
N ARG A 47 -2.09 -5.05 11.45
CA ARG A 47 -2.02 -4.83 12.90
C ARG A 47 -1.98 -3.34 13.17
N GLY A 48 -3.15 -2.75 13.37
CA GLY A 48 -3.27 -1.36 13.79
C GLY A 48 -3.00 -1.20 15.29
N ALA A 49 -2.63 0.01 15.71
CA ALA A 49 -2.67 0.36 17.12
C ALA A 49 -4.12 0.36 17.65
N HIS A 50 -4.31 0.17 18.95
CA HIS A 50 -5.63 0.35 19.55
C HIS A 50 -6.14 1.79 19.26
N PRO A 51 -7.41 1.99 18.83
CA PRO A 51 -8.54 1.05 18.80
C PRO A 51 -8.77 0.30 17.47
N LEU A 52 -7.88 0.43 16.49
CA LEU A 52 -8.03 -0.21 15.19
C LEU A 52 -7.92 -1.74 15.29
N ASN A 53 -7.04 -2.24 16.18
CA ASN A 53 -6.75 -3.66 16.42
C ASN A 53 -6.35 -4.41 15.13
N GLU A 54 -6.39 -5.75 15.16
CA GLU A 54 -6.15 -6.57 13.96
C GLU A 54 -7.31 -6.50 12.97
N MET A 55 -6.98 -6.51 11.68
CA MET A 55 -7.93 -6.54 10.58
C MET A 55 -7.43 -7.47 9.48
N ARG A 56 -8.37 -8.08 8.77
CA ARG A 56 -8.10 -8.91 7.60
C ARG A 56 -8.92 -8.43 6.42
N GLY A 57 -8.29 -8.37 5.26
CA GLY A 57 -8.94 -7.98 4.01
C GLY A 57 -8.77 -6.51 3.66
N VAL A 58 -8.64 -6.23 2.37
CA VAL A 58 -8.52 -4.86 1.84
C VAL A 58 -9.77 -4.05 2.16
N GLU A 59 -10.95 -4.65 2.15
CA GLU A 59 -12.21 -3.96 2.42
C GLU A 59 -12.31 -3.51 3.88
N ALA A 60 -11.77 -4.29 4.82
CA ALA A 60 -11.72 -3.90 6.23
C ALA A 60 -10.73 -2.73 6.44
N LEU A 61 -9.58 -2.80 5.78
CA LEU A 61 -8.56 -1.75 5.79
C LEU A 61 -9.09 -0.44 5.21
N GLU A 62 -9.78 -0.49 4.07
CA GLU A 62 -10.41 0.68 3.44
C GLU A 62 -11.41 1.34 4.39
N ARG A 63 -12.40 0.59 4.90
CA ARG A 63 -13.49 1.15 5.70
C ARG A 63 -13.05 1.69 7.06
N ARG A 64 -12.09 1.04 7.73
CA ARG A 64 -11.73 1.37 9.12
C ARG A 64 -10.55 2.33 9.25
N VAL A 65 -9.75 2.48 8.20
CA VAL A 65 -8.51 3.27 8.25
C VAL A 65 -8.53 4.42 7.29
N TRP A 66 -8.84 4.15 6.02
CA TRP A 66 -8.68 5.15 4.97
C TRP A 66 -9.93 5.97 4.70
N ALA A 67 -11.12 5.36 4.77
CA ALA A 67 -12.37 6.07 4.60
C ALA A 67 -12.64 7.18 5.66
N PRO A 68 -12.16 7.05 6.92
CA PRO A 68 -12.32 8.12 7.93
C PRO A 68 -11.34 9.29 7.82
N LEU A 69 -10.30 9.20 6.98
CA LEU A 69 -9.26 10.22 6.82
C LEU A 69 -9.62 11.20 5.69
#